data_AF-A0A962QAD8-F1
#
_entry.id   AF-A0A962QAD8-F1
#
_cell.length_a   1.000
_cell.length_b   1.000
_cell.length_c   1.000
_cell.angle_alpha   90.00
_cell.angle_beta   90.00
_cell.angle_gamma   90.00
#
_symmetry.space_group_name_H-M   'P 1'
#
loop_
_entity.id
_entity.type
_entity.pdbx_description
1 polymer ?
#
loop_
_entity_poly.entity_id
_entity_poly.type
_entity_poly.pdbx_seq_one_letter_code
_entity_poly.pdbx_strand_id
1 'polypeptide(L)' 'MSESEQKAQLLRRRDELRQRLAAIQRDYRQGLDADSEEQAVQLENAEVQAGIAKVTVEELAKVEQQLQELDD' A
#
# COMPACT_ATOMS: atom_id res chain seq x y z
N MET A 1 8.21 18.28 18.75
CA MET A 1 8.79 17.04 18.21
C MET A 1 10.16 17.39 17.68
N SER A 2 11.17 16.58 17.97
CA SER A 2 12.50 16.73 17.35
C SER A 2 12.48 16.18 15.91
N GLU A 3 13.41 16.61 15.06
CA GLU A 3 13.58 16.05 13.70
C GLU A 3 13.76 14.53 13.75
N SER A 4 14.45 14.01 14.76
CA SER A 4 14.64 12.58 14.98
C SER A 4 13.32 11.85 15.28
N GLU A 5 12.41 12.46 16.04
CA GLU A 5 11.07 11.92 16.30
C GLU A 5 10.19 11.95 15.04
N GLN A 6 10.29 13.03 14.24
CA GLN A 6 9.54 13.18 13.00
C GLN A 6 9.98 12.16 11.95
N LYS A 7 11.30 11.98 11.77
CA LYS A 7 11.87 10.94 10.91
C LYS A 7 11.45 9.54 11.37
N ALA A 8 11.47 9.25 12.68
CA ALA A 8 11.03 7.97 13.21
C ALA A 8 9.54 7.69 12.95
N GLN A 9 8.67 8.71 13.03
CA GLN A 9 7.26 8.56 12.65
C GLN A 9 7.09 8.26 11.16
N LEU A 10 7.79 8.98 10.29
CA LEU A 10 7.70 8.77 8.85
C LEU A 10 8.23 7.38 8.44
N LEU A 11 9.31 6.91 9.07
CA LEU A 11 9.81 5.55 8.88
C LEU A 11 8.78 4.49 9.27
N ARG A 12 8.11 4.64 10.42
CA ARG A 12 7.03 3.74 10.83
C ARG A 12 5.88 3.77 9.83
N ARG A 13 5.47 4.97 9.39
CA ARG A 13 4.38 5.11 8.42
C ARG A 13 4.71 4.46 7.07
N ARG A 14 5.96 4.63 6.59
CA ARG A 14 6.46 3.98 5.38
C ARG A 14 6.38 2.45 5.50
N ASP A 15 6.81 1.91 6.63
CA ASP A 15 6.83 0.46 6.84
C ASP A 15 5.41 -0.12 6.95
N GLU A 16 4.48 0.59 7.60
CA GLU A 16 3.05 0.26 7.61
C GLU A 16 2.45 0.23 6.19
N LEU A 17 2.73 1.26 5.38
CA LEU A 17 2.23 1.36 4.01
C LEU A 17 2.78 0.23 3.12
N ARG A 18 4.06 -0.11 3.29
CA ARG A 18 4.70 -1.24 2.58
C ARG A 18 4.08 -2.57 2.98
N GLN A 19 3.83 -2.79 4.27
CA GLN A 19 3.14 -4.01 4.75
C GLN A 19 1.72 -4.10 4.20
N ARG A 20 0.98 -3.00 4.20
CA ARG A 20 -0.38 -2.95 3.64
C ARG A 20 -0.39 -3.26 2.15
N LEU A 21 0.54 -2.69 1.38
CA LEU A 21 0.67 -2.96 -0.05
C LEU A 21 1.00 -4.44 -0.32
N ALA A 22 1.90 -5.03 0.46
CA ALA A 22 2.26 -6.44 0.34
C ALA A 22 1.06 -7.37 0.63
N ALA A 23 0.22 -7.02 1.62
CA ALA A 23 -1.00 -7.75 1.92
C ALA A 23 -2.00 -7.69 0.75
N ILE A 24 -2.27 -6.49 0.22
CA ILE A 24 -3.18 -6.31 -0.93
C ILE A 24 -2.70 -7.12 -2.15
N GLN A 25 -1.40 -7.10 -2.45
CA GLN A 25 -0.83 -7.87 -3.57
C GLN A 25 -0.86 -9.39 -3.36
N ARG A 26 -0.87 -9.85 -2.11
CA ARG A 26 -0.98 -11.27 -1.77
C ARG A 26 -2.43 -11.73 -1.91
N ASP A 27 -3.38 -10.95 -1.40
CA ASP A 27 -4.81 -11.24 -1.47
C ASP A 27 -5.29 -11.27 -2.93
N TYR A 28 -4.83 -10.31 -3.75
CA TYR A 28 -5.09 -10.29 -5.19
C TYR A 28 -4.60 -11.57 -5.89
N ARG A 29 -3.41 -12.06 -5.53
CA ARG A 29 -2.85 -13.28 -6.11
C ARG A 29 -3.57 -14.55 -5.65
N GLN A 30 -4.13 -14.57 -4.45
CA GLN A 30 -4.89 -15.72 -3.94
C GLN A 30 -6.33 -15.78 -4.46
N GLY A 31 -6.95 -14.66 -4.83
CA GLY A 31 -8.33 -14.62 -5.33
C GLY A 31 -8.54 -15.04 -6.79
N LEU A 32 -7.47 -15.19 -7.58
CA LEU A 32 -7.56 -15.48 -9.03
C LEU A 32 -7.81 -16.95 -9.40
N ASP A 33 -8.04 -17.85 -8.43
CA ASP A 33 -7.99 -19.31 -8.61
C ASP A 33 -9.36 -20.00 -8.72
N ALA A 34 -10.46 -19.29 -9.02
CA ALA A 34 -11.82 -19.85 -8.90
C ALA A 34 -12.69 -19.77 -10.17
N ASP A 35 -13.52 -20.81 -10.31
CA ASP A 35 -14.46 -21.14 -11.39
C ASP A 35 -15.40 -20.00 -11.84
N SER A 36 -15.96 -20.17 -13.04
CA SER A 36 -16.62 -19.14 -13.88
C SER A 36 -17.82 -18.40 -13.25
N GLU A 37 -18.41 -18.89 -12.16
CA GLU A 37 -19.54 -18.23 -11.47
C GLU A 37 -19.10 -17.10 -10.53
N GLU A 38 -17.87 -17.13 -10.00
CA GLU A 38 -17.35 -16.08 -9.10
C GLU A 38 -16.65 -14.93 -9.84
N GLN A 39 -16.53 -15.02 -11.18
CA GLN A 39 -15.70 -14.12 -11.99
C GLN A 39 -16.10 -12.64 -11.89
N ALA A 40 -17.41 -12.34 -11.82
CA ALA A 40 -17.89 -10.96 -11.70
C ALA A 40 -17.51 -10.32 -10.35
N VAL A 41 -17.60 -11.08 -9.26
CA VAL A 41 -17.24 -10.64 -7.91
C VAL A 41 -15.72 -10.49 -7.79
N GLN A 42 -14.95 -11.40 -8.39
CA GLN A 42 -13.49 -11.29 -8.41
C GLN A 42 -13.01 -10.08 -9.21
N LEU A 43 -13.67 -9.73 -10.33
CA LEU A 43 -13.37 -8.53 -11.11
C LEU A 43 -13.64 -7.25 -10.31
N GLU A 44 -14.79 -7.15 -9.63
CA GLU A 44 -15.10 -6.02 -8.77
C GLU A 44 -14.08 -5.89 -7.62
N ASN A 45 -13.75 -7.00 -6.96
CA ASN A 45 -12.73 -7.04 -5.91
C ASN A 45 -11.35 -6.61 -6.43
N ALA A 46 -10.98 -7.05 -7.64
CA ALA A 46 -9.74 -6.68 -8.30
C ALA A 46 -9.64 -5.17 -8.56
N GLU A 47 -10.73 -4.54 -9.03
CA GLU A 47 -10.78 -3.10 -9.25
C GLU A 47 -10.68 -2.30 -7.94
N VAL A 48 -11.40 -2.74 -6.91
CA VAL A 48 -11.32 -2.12 -5.57
C VAL A 48 -9.92 -2.26 -5.00
N GLN A 49 -9.31 -3.45 -5.05
CA GLN A 49 -7.94 -3.68 -4.58
C GLN A 49 -6.91 -2.87 -5.35
N ALA A 50 -7.06 -2.73 -6.67
CA ALA A 50 -6.19 -1.88 -7.49
C ALA A 50 -6.30 -0.39 -7.08
N GLY A 51 -7.51 0.09 -6.80
CA GLY A 51 -7.73 1.43 -6.27
C GLY A 51 -7.03 1.67 -4.93
N ILE A 52 -7.17 0.73 -3.99
CA ILE A 52 -6.50 0.80 -2.68
C ILE A 52 -4.98 0.76 -2.85
N ALA A 53 -4.46 -0.12 -3.72
CA ALA A 53 -3.03 -0.22 -4.00
C ALA A 53 -2.48 1.09 -4.56
N LYS A 54 -3.18 1.71 -5.54
CA LYS A 54 -2.79 2.99 -6.13
C LYS A 54 -2.67 4.10 -5.08
N VAL A 55 -3.69 4.28 -4.25
CA VAL A 55 -3.69 5.29 -3.17
C VAL A 55 -2.57 5.01 -2.16
N THR A 56 -2.34 3.74 -1.82
CA THR A 56 -1.27 3.34 -0.89
C THR A 56 0.12 3.64 -1.46
N VAL A 57 0.34 3.44 -2.76
CA VAL A 57 1.59 3.79 -3.45
C VAL A 57 1.79 5.30 -3.50
N GLU A 58 0.75 6.08 -3.80
CA GLU A 58 0.83 7.55 -3.78
C GLU A 58 1.15 8.10 -2.39
N GLU A 59 0.56 7.52 -1.34
CA GLU A 59 0.87 7.88 0.05
C GLU A 59 2.31 7.49 0.42
N LEU A 60 2.76 6.30 0.03
CA LEU A 60 4.13 5.85 0.26
C LEU A 60 5.14 6.78 -0.39
N ALA A 61 4.91 7.17 -1.64
CA ALA A 61 5.79 8.09 -2.36
C ALA A 61 5.93 9.45 -1.64
N LYS A 62 4.84 9.98 -1.07
CA LYS A 62 4.88 11.23 -0.29
C LYS A 62 5.71 11.07 0.98
N VAL A 63 5.55 9.97 1.70
CA VAL A 63 6.33 9.69 2.92
C VAL A 63 7.81 9.51 2.59
N GLU A 64 8.13 8.84 1.48
CA GLU A 64 9.51 8.67 1.01
C GLU A 64 10.14 10.00 0.61
N GLN A 65 9.39 10.87 -0.07
CA GLN A 65 9.86 12.22 -0.38
C GLN A 65 10.14 13.03 0.89
N GLN A 66 9.23 13.02 1.87
CA GLN A 66 9.41 13.73 3.14
C GLN A 66 10.60 13.20 3.95
N LEU A 67 10.85 11.89 3.88
CA LEU A 67 12.04 11.30 4.50
C LEU A 67 13.32 11.76 3.83
N GLN A 68 13.32 11.91 2.51
CA GLN A 68 14.48 12.38 1.76
C GLN A 68 14.79 13.85 2.06
N GLU A 69 13.76 14.70 2.15
CA GLU A 69 13.89 16.10 2.55
C GLU A 69 14.40 16.29 4.00
N LEU A 70 14.23 15.29 4.87
CA LEU A 70 14.74 15.28 6.25
C LEU A 70 16.16 14.70 6.37
N ASP A 71 16.64 14.04 5.31
CA ASP A 71 17.95 13.39 5.28
C ASP A 71 19.01 14.23 4.52
N ASP A 72 18.57 15.23 3.75
CA ASP A 72 19.37 16.26 3.08
C ASP A 72 19.69 17.46 4.01
#